data_AF-A0A8J9U5U1-F1
#
_entry.id   AF-A0A8J9U5U1-F1
#
_cell.length_a   1.000
_cell.length_b   1.000
_cell.length_c   1.000
_cell.angle_alpha   90.00
_cell.angle_beta   90.00
_cell.angle_gamma   90.00
#
_symmetry.space_group_name_H-M   'P 1'
#
loop_
_entity.id
_entity.type
_entity.pdbx_description
1 polymer ?
#
loop_
_entity_poly.entity_id
_entity_poly.type
_entity_poly.pdbx_seq_one_letter_code
_entity_poly.pdbx_strand_id
1 'polypeptide(L)'
;MPQTKEQRRAQQRLCKKRRYNQIKNDPELLAIEKEKRKMQYLKRKEEKKVLQIKDKTPRFQREQRKRWKENSRRYRKKNKEGNNNEIKLETIQIEEVSALGATEEPDKNIEEQDPLKHGSECPAVKRAVRAIRYKELKKRKILLSFINALKKKNESQLKTIRKQQKKLQFISLKSSSTDILKQQKLNDKSTIIPNHLSLCQANRRSKINKIISFYCEDSNRERGAV
;
A
#
# COMPACT_ATOMS: atom_id res chain seq x y z
N MET A 1 -1.29 59.41 -13.72
CA MET A 1 -0.45 58.18 -13.73
C MET A 1 -1.27 57.00 -14.21
N PRO A 2 -0.93 56.35 -15.34
CA PRO A 2 -1.65 55.17 -15.81
C PRO A 2 -1.45 53.99 -14.84
N GLN A 3 -2.54 53.39 -14.36
CA GLN A 3 -2.48 52.20 -13.48
C GLN A 3 -1.85 51.02 -14.21
N THR A 4 -0.93 50.33 -13.53
CA THR A 4 -0.31 49.13 -14.09
C THR A 4 -1.35 48.03 -14.29
N LYS A 5 -1.13 47.13 -15.28
CA LYS A 5 -2.04 46.02 -15.60
C LYS A 5 -2.36 45.15 -14.38
N GLU A 6 -1.43 45.06 -13.43
CA GLU A 6 -1.60 44.30 -12.19
C GLU A 6 -2.52 45.00 -11.19
N GLN A 7 -2.35 46.30 -10.96
CA GLN A 7 -3.22 47.09 -10.09
C GLN A 7 -4.68 47.06 -10.57
N ARG A 8 -4.91 47.17 -11.88
CA ARG A 8 -6.24 47.06 -12.47
C ARG A 8 -6.88 45.68 -12.20
N ARG A 9 -6.11 44.59 -12.29
CA ARG A 9 -6.61 43.24 -11.95
C ARG A 9 -6.91 43.10 -10.47
N ALA A 10 -6.07 43.66 -9.60
CA ALA A 10 -6.30 43.64 -8.16
C ALA A 10 -7.60 44.38 -7.79
N GLN A 11 -7.82 45.55 -8.37
CA GLN A 11 -9.05 46.32 -8.17
C GLN A 11 -10.28 45.55 -8.68
N GLN A 12 -10.21 44.91 -9.85
CA GLN A 12 -11.29 44.05 -10.35
C GLN A 12 -11.60 42.87 -9.41
N ARG A 13 -10.58 42.24 -8.81
CA ARG A 13 -10.78 41.17 -7.82
C ARG A 13 -11.50 41.70 -6.58
N LEU A 14 -11.12 42.88 -6.08
CA LEU A 14 -11.76 43.52 -4.93
C LEU A 14 -13.22 43.87 -5.23
N CYS A 15 -13.52 44.49 -6.37
CA CYS A 15 -14.89 44.80 -6.78
C CYS A 15 -15.74 43.53 -6.90
N LYS A 16 -15.22 42.46 -7.51
CA LYS A 16 -15.91 41.16 -7.60
C LYS A 16 -16.19 40.58 -6.21
N LYS A 17 -15.23 40.66 -5.29
CA LYS A 17 -15.39 40.18 -3.92
C LYS A 17 -16.46 40.97 -3.16
N ARG A 18 -16.46 42.30 -3.27
CA ARG A 18 -17.49 43.17 -2.67
C ARG A 18 -18.88 42.85 -3.20
N ARG A 19 -19.03 42.77 -4.53
CA ARG A 19 -20.30 42.40 -5.17
C ARG A 19 -20.81 41.02 -4.75
N TYR A 20 -19.92 40.04 -4.67
CA TYR A 20 -20.28 38.70 -4.20
C TYR A 20 -20.79 38.72 -2.74
N ASN A 21 -20.13 39.49 -1.87
CA ASN A 21 -20.55 39.61 -0.47
C ASN A 21 -21.91 40.30 -0.35
N GLN A 22 -22.19 41.34 -1.14
CA GLN A 22 -23.51 41.98 -1.20
C GLN A 22 -24.60 40.96 -1.59
N ILE A 23 -24.40 40.26 -2.70
CA ILE A 23 -25.36 39.22 -3.16
C ILE A 23 -25.53 38.10 -2.13
N LYS A 24 -24.46 37.73 -1.40
CA LYS A 24 -24.51 36.66 -0.40
C LYS A 24 -25.28 37.08 0.86
N ASN A 25 -25.18 38.34 1.26
CA ASN A 25 -25.78 38.85 2.49
C ASN A 25 -27.28 39.14 2.31
N ASP A 26 -27.71 39.52 1.10
CA ASP A 26 -29.11 39.85 0.81
C ASP A 26 -29.88 38.64 0.25
N PRO A 27 -30.93 38.15 0.93
CA PRO A 27 -31.61 36.91 0.54
C PRO A 27 -32.34 37.02 -0.80
N GLU A 28 -32.92 38.19 -1.13
CA GLU A 28 -33.60 38.44 -2.40
C GLU A 28 -32.64 38.43 -3.59
N LEU A 29 -31.51 39.14 -3.47
CA LEU A 29 -30.48 39.15 -4.51
C LEU A 29 -29.88 37.76 -4.73
N LEU A 30 -29.72 36.97 -3.67
CA LEU A 30 -29.26 35.59 -3.76
C LEU A 30 -30.28 34.71 -4.51
N ALA A 31 -31.57 34.89 -4.28
CA ALA A 31 -32.63 34.15 -4.97
C ALA A 31 -32.61 34.45 -6.48
N ILE A 32 -32.57 35.74 -6.85
CA ILE A 32 -32.47 36.19 -8.25
C ILE A 32 -31.19 35.63 -8.91
N GLU A 33 -30.05 35.62 -8.21
CA GLU A 33 -28.81 35.07 -8.75
C GLU A 33 -28.92 33.55 -8.99
N LYS A 34 -29.56 32.82 -8.07
CA LYS A 34 -29.79 31.37 -8.21
C LYS A 34 -30.67 31.07 -9.43
N GLU A 35 -31.75 31.80 -9.62
CA GLU A 35 -32.64 31.65 -10.79
C GLU A 35 -31.90 31.95 -12.09
N LYS A 36 -31.15 33.05 -12.13
CA LYS A 36 -30.31 33.40 -13.29
C LYS A 36 -29.31 32.29 -13.62
N ARG A 37 -28.65 31.70 -12.61
CA ARG A 37 -27.73 30.57 -12.80
C ARG A 37 -28.46 29.32 -13.29
N LYS A 38 -29.66 29.03 -12.77
CA LYS A 38 -30.51 27.91 -13.22
C LYS A 38 -30.88 28.07 -14.69
N MET A 39 -31.36 29.24 -15.11
CA MET A 39 -31.71 29.53 -16.50
C MET A 39 -30.49 29.42 -17.44
N GLN A 40 -29.33 29.94 -17.04
CA GLN A 40 -28.10 29.77 -17.82
C GLN A 40 -27.68 28.29 -17.95
N TYR A 41 -27.85 27.51 -16.90
CA TYR A 41 -27.54 26.08 -16.94
C TYR A 41 -28.49 25.33 -17.88
N LEU A 42 -29.80 25.59 -17.80
CA LEU A 42 -30.80 25.01 -18.69
C LEU A 42 -30.48 25.34 -20.15
N LYS A 43 -30.24 26.62 -20.47
CA LYS A 43 -29.83 27.06 -21.80
C LYS A 43 -28.59 26.34 -22.31
N ARG A 44 -27.54 26.19 -21.48
CA ARG A 44 -26.32 25.45 -21.87
C ARG A 44 -26.54 23.95 -22.03
N LYS A 45 -27.51 23.38 -21.30
CA LYS A 45 -27.89 21.97 -21.40
C LYS A 45 -28.67 21.72 -22.70
N GLU A 46 -29.60 22.61 -23.05
CA GLU A 46 -30.31 22.62 -24.33
C GLU A 46 -29.33 22.76 -25.51
N GLU A 47 -28.37 23.68 -25.41
CA GLU A 47 -27.29 23.87 -26.39
C GLU A 47 -26.26 22.72 -26.42
N LYS A 48 -26.44 21.63 -25.66
CA LYS A 48 -25.52 20.48 -25.53
C LYS A 48 -24.07 20.85 -25.16
N LYS A 49 -23.84 22.04 -24.60
CA LYS A 49 -22.51 22.50 -24.15
C LYS A 49 -22.10 21.84 -22.83
N VAL A 50 -23.06 21.28 -22.08
CA VAL A 50 -22.81 20.51 -20.86
C VAL A 50 -22.66 19.02 -21.20
N LEU A 51 -21.47 18.63 -21.66
CA LEU A 51 -21.14 17.24 -21.98
C LEU A 51 -20.65 16.48 -20.73
N GLN A 52 -21.01 15.19 -20.63
CA GLN A 52 -20.39 14.31 -19.62
C GLN A 52 -18.90 14.14 -19.94
N ILE A 53 -18.10 13.78 -18.93
CA ILE A 53 -16.64 13.65 -19.12
C ILE A 53 -16.30 12.58 -20.17
N LYS A 54 -17.11 11.51 -20.24
CA LYS A 54 -16.95 10.43 -21.22
C LYS A 54 -17.12 10.93 -22.66
N ASP A 55 -18.01 11.90 -22.87
CA ASP A 55 -18.36 12.44 -24.19
C ASP A 55 -17.41 13.57 -24.64
N LYS A 56 -16.45 13.96 -23.79
CA LYS A 56 -15.45 14.99 -24.14
C LYS A 56 -14.29 14.38 -24.89
N THR A 57 -13.58 15.23 -25.65
CA THR A 57 -12.38 14.81 -26.40
C THR A 57 -11.32 14.19 -25.47
N PRO A 58 -10.56 13.19 -25.93
CA PRO A 58 -9.53 12.52 -25.12
C PRO A 58 -8.50 13.50 -24.52
N ARG A 59 -8.15 14.56 -25.26
CA ARG A 59 -7.27 15.63 -24.78
C ARG A 59 -7.86 16.36 -23.57
N PHE A 60 -9.13 16.76 -23.64
CA PHE A 60 -9.82 17.39 -22.51
C PHE A 60 -9.91 16.45 -21.31
N GLN A 61 -10.21 15.18 -21.53
CA GLN A 61 -10.23 14.18 -20.45
C GLN A 61 -8.86 14.03 -19.77
N ARG A 62 -7.76 14.05 -20.54
CA ARG A 62 -6.39 14.06 -19.99
C ARG A 62 -6.12 15.31 -19.16
N GLU A 63 -6.51 16.49 -19.64
CA GLU A 63 -6.37 17.74 -18.90
C GLU A 63 -7.17 17.74 -17.60
N GLN A 64 -8.41 17.23 -17.62
CA GLN A 64 -9.20 17.11 -16.40
C GLN A 64 -8.56 16.16 -15.39
N ARG A 65 -8.06 15.00 -15.82
CA ARG A 65 -7.32 14.09 -14.95
C ARG A 65 -6.08 14.75 -14.36
N LYS A 66 -5.37 15.57 -15.14
CA LYS A 66 -4.22 16.36 -14.66
C LYS A 66 -4.64 17.34 -13.57
N ARG A 67 -5.73 18.10 -13.79
CA ARG A 67 -6.30 19.03 -12.80
C ARG A 67 -6.77 18.32 -11.53
N TRP A 68 -7.40 17.15 -11.64
CA TRP A 68 -7.82 16.34 -10.49
C TRP A 68 -6.62 15.85 -9.67
N LYS A 69 -5.57 15.34 -10.33
CA LYS A 69 -4.33 14.95 -9.66
C LYS A 69 -3.69 16.13 -8.93
N GLU A 70 -3.62 17.28 -9.59
CA GLU A 70 -3.08 18.50 -9.00
C GLU A 70 -3.91 18.99 -7.80
N ASN A 71 -5.23 19.07 -7.94
CA ASN A 71 -6.14 19.46 -6.86
C ASN A 71 -6.05 18.50 -5.67
N SER A 72 -6.00 17.19 -5.92
CA SER A 72 -5.78 16.19 -4.88
C SER A 72 -4.43 16.39 -4.18
N ARG A 73 -3.37 16.67 -4.93
CA ARG A 73 -2.04 16.96 -4.36
C ARG A 73 -2.07 18.23 -3.51
N ARG A 74 -2.67 19.32 -4.00
CA ARG A 74 -2.83 20.59 -3.28
C ARG A 74 -3.64 20.40 -2.00
N TYR A 75 -4.75 19.67 -2.07
CA TYR A 75 -5.58 19.34 -0.91
C TYR A 75 -4.79 18.58 0.16
N ARG A 76 -4.08 17.51 -0.23
CA ARG A 76 -3.24 16.74 0.71
C ARG A 76 -2.12 17.58 1.31
N LYS A 77 -1.47 18.43 0.52
CA LYS A 77 -0.42 19.35 0.99
C LYS A 77 -0.98 20.31 2.05
N LYS A 78 -2.09 20.98 1.73
CA LYS A 78 -2.79 21.88 2.68
C LYS A 78 -3.18 21.17 3.97
N ASN A 79 -3.68 19.93 3.88
CA ASN A 79 -4.09 19.17 5.06
C ASN A 79 -2.91 18.70 5.91
N LYS A 80 -1.78 18.36 5.28
CA LYS A 80 -0.53 18.02 5.97
C LYS A 80 0.05 19.24 6.69
N GLU A 81 0.06 20.39 6.03
CA GLU A 81 0.51 21.68 6.61
C GLU A 81 -0.41 22.13 7.75
N GLY A 82 -1.74 22.01 7.60
CA GLY A 82 -2.70 22.31 8.65
C GLY A 82 -2.52 21.44 9.89
N ASN A 83 -2.31 20.14 9.72
CA ASN A 83 -2.05 19.23 10.84
C ASN A 83 -0.73 19.52 11.59
N ASN A 84 0.27 20.08 10.90
CA ASN A 84 1.55 20.43 11.53
C ASN A 84 1.47 21.72 12.36
N ASN A 85 0.47 22.58 12.13
CA ASN A 85 0.35 23.89 12.78
C ASN A 85 -0.58 23.90 14.02
N GLU A 86 -1.26 22.80 14.34
CA GLU A 86 -2.31 22.76 15.39
C GLU A 86 -2.02 21.81 16.58
N ILE A 87 -0.82 21.22 16.69
CA ILE A 87 -0.46 20.44 17.88
C ILE A 87 0.39 21.31 18.82
N LYS A 88 -0.22 22.36 19.37
CA LYS A 88 0.16 22.85 20.71
C LYS A 88 -0.79 22.17 21.68
N LEU A 89 -0.40 20.97 22.12
CA LEU A 89 -1.04 20.34 23.27
C LEU A 89 -0.64 21.17 24.48
N GLU A 90 -1.50 22.09 24.90
CA GLU A 90 -1.43 22.63 26.26
C GLU A 90 -1.59 21.45 27.20
N THR A 91 -0.49 21.09 27.86
CA THR A 91 -0.45 20.12 28.94
C THR A 91 -1.33 20.67 30.06
N ILE A 92 -2.55 20.16 30.15
CA ILE A 92 -3.43 20.44 31.29
C ILE A 92 -2.74 19.83 32.51
N GLN A 93 -2.18 20.68 33.35
CA GLN A 93 -1.74 20.29 34.69
C GLN A 93 -3.00 19.91 35.46
N ILE A 94 -3.15 18.62 35.74
CA ILE A 94 -4.15 18.13 36.67
C ILE A 94 -3.59 18.49 38.04
N GLU A 95 -4.13 19.54 38.66
CA GLU A 95 -3.90 19.80 40.08
C GLU A 95 -4.45 18.61 40.85
N GLU A 96 -3.52 17.89 41.49
CA GLU A 96 -3.79 16.80 42.40
C GLU A 96 -4.47 17.38 43.64
N VAL A 97 -5.81 17.38 43.63
CA VAL A 97 -6.61 17.83 44.76
C VAL A 97 -6.30 16.89 45.93
N SER A 98 -5.51 17.41 46.86
CA SER A 98 -5.12 16.72 48.09
C SER A 98 -6.36 16.28 48.85
N ALA A 99 -6.54 14.96 48.95
CA ALA A 99 -7.53 14.34 49.81
C ALA A 99 -7.08 14.46 51.26
N LEU A 100 -7.62 15.46 51.97
CA LEU A 100 -7.57 15.56 53.42
C LEU A 100 -9.00 15.56 53.96
N GLY A 101 -9.40 14.38 54.46
CA GLY A 101 -10.25 14.20 55.63
C GLY A 101 -11.69 14.70 55.58
N ALA A 102 -12.62 13.78 55.34
CA ALA A 102 -13.88 13.72 56.09
C ALA A 102 -14.37 12.27 56.13
N THR A 103 -14.26 11.66 57.30
CA THR A 103 -14.89 10.41 57.71
C THR A 103 -16.39 10.61 57.83
N GLU A 104 -17.18 10.08 56.90
CA GLU A 104 -18.59 9.76 57.14
C GLU A 104 -18.92 8.41 56.51
N GLU A 105 -19.64 7.60 57.28
CA GLU A 105 -19.98 6.18 57.12
C GLU A 105 -20.58 5.82 55.74
N PRO A 106 -20.29 4.62 55.17
CA PRO A 106 -20.91 4.17 53.94
C PRO A 106 -22.27 3.54 54.23
N ASP A 107 -23.33 4.33 54.02
CA ASP A 107 -24.70 3.81 54.02
C ASP A 107 -24.90 2.89 52.80
N LYS A 108 -25.11 1.61 53.07
CA LYS A 108 -25.19 0.52 52.08
C LYS A 108 -26.57 0.52 51.40
N ASN A 109 -26.82 1.44 50.49
CA ASN A 109 -27.86 1.27 49.46
C ASN A 109 -27.80 2.31 48.33
N ILE A 110 -26.60 2.61 47.83
CA ILE A 110 -26.49 3.31 46.55
C ILE A 110 -26.48 2.23 45.47
N GLU A 111 -27.67 1.84 45.01
CA GLU A 111 -27.80 1.19 43.70
C GLU A 111 -26.95 2.00 42.72
N GLU A 112 -25.97 1.33 42.11
CA GLU A 112 -25.10 1.85 41.07
C GLU A 112 -25.97 2.22 39.85
N GLN A 113 -26.65 3.36 39.96
CA GLN A 113 -27.47 3.88 38.89
C GLN A 113 -26.54 4.35 37.79
N ASP A 114 -26.46 3.54 36.73
CA ASP A 114 -25.86 3.90 35.45
C ASP A 114 -26.33 5.32 35.07
N PRO A 115 -25.44 6.33 35.08
CA PRO A 115 -25.80 7.73 34.83
C PRO A 115 -26.33 7.97 33.40
N LEU A 116 -26.35 6.94 32.53
CA LEU A 116 -27.03 6.96 31.24
C LEU A 116 -28.51 6.53 31.28
N LYS A 117 -29.00 5.87 32.33
CA LYS A 117 -30.37 5.33 32.35
C LYS A 117 -31.44 6.34 32.74
N HIS A 118 -31.10 7.39 33.48
CA HIS A 118 -32.04 8.47 33.76
C HIS A 118 -31.72 9.65 32.85
N GLY A 119 -32.64 9.92 31.93
CA GLY A 119 -32.55 10.98 30.95
C GLY A 119 -32.38 12.34 31.61
N SER A 120 -31.16 12.68 32.01
CA SER A 120 -30.85 13.99 32.56
C SER A 120 -31.15 15.01 31.48
N GLU A 121 -32.28 15.71 31.66
CA GLU A 121 -32.75 16.70 30.71
C GLU A 121 -31.80 17.91 30.63
N CYS A 122 -30.88 18.02 31.61
CA CYS A 122 -29.86 19.04 31.68
C CYS A 122 -29.07 19.14 30.35
N PRO A 123 -29.21 20.27 29.63
CA PRO A 123 -28.53 20.49 28.35
C PRO A 123 -27.00 20.39 28.44
N ALA A 124 -26.40 20.60 29.61
CA ALA A 124 -24.97 20.45 29.85
C ALA A 124 -24.52 18.98 29.73
N VAL A 125 -25.22 18.05 30.38
CA VAL A 125 -24.90 16.61 30.33
C VAL A 125 -25.07 16.08 28.90
N LYS A 126 -26.15 16.46 28.20
CA LYS A 126 -26.37 16.12 26.78
C LYS A 126 -25.25 16.63 25.87
N ARG A 127 -24.61 17.76 26.18
CA ARG A 127 -23.45 18.27 25.42
C ARG A 127 -22.19 17.45 25.71
N ALA A 128 -21.92 17.14 26.98
CA ALA A 128 -20.79 16.31 27.38
C ALA A 128 -20.86 14.90 26.75
N VAL A 129 -22.02 14.24 26.84
CA VAL A 129 -22.23 12.91 26.23
C VAL A 129 -22.03 12.95 24.71
N ARG A 130 -22.52 13.99 24.03
CA ARG A 130 -22.27 14.18 22.58
C ARG A 130 -20.79 14.34 22.27
N ALA A 131 -20.06 15.11 23.07
CA ALA A 131 -18.62 15.29 22.90
C ALA A 131 -17.85 13.97 23.09
N ILE A 132 -18.20 13.18 24.12
CA ILE A 132 -17.61 11.85 24.36
C ILE A 132 -17.90 10.93 23.18
N ARG A 133 -19.17 10.81 22.77
CA ARG A 133 -19.57 9.98 21.61
C ARG A 133 -18.81 10.37 20.35
N TYR A 134 -18.62 11.65 20.09
CA TYR A 134 -17.88 12.14 18.93
C TYR A 134 -16.39 11.77 19.01
N LYS A 135 -15.75 11.94 20.18
CA LYS A 135 -14.36 11.52 20.42
C LYS A 135 -14.20 10.01 20.18
N GLU A 136 -15.10 9.19 20.71
CA GLU A 136 -15.09 7.74 20.53
C GLU A 136 -15.33 7.33 19.07
N LEU A 137 -16.28 7.98 18.38
CA LEU A 137 -16.50 7.76 16.95
C LEU A 137 -15.24 8.06 16.13
N LYS A 138 -14.51 9.14 16.46
CA LYS A 138 -13.25 9.50 15.81
C LYS A 138 -12.17 8.45 16.05
N LYS A 139 -11.99 7.99 17.30
CA LYS A 139 -11.08 6.88 17.65
C LYS A 139 -11.43 5.61 16.85
N ARG A 140 -12.71 5.22 16.82
CA ARG A 140 -13.19 4.04 16.09
C ARG A 140 -12.89 4.13 14.59
N LYS A 141 -13.08 5.28 13.96
CA LYS A 141 -12.74 5.49 12.54
C LYS A 141 -11.24 5.29 12.27
N ILE A 142 -10.38 5.80 13.16
CA ILE A 142 -8.93 5.64 13.06
C ILE A 142 -8.56 4.15 13.19
N LEU A 143 -9.09 3.47 14.20
CA LEU A 143 -8.85 2.04 14.42
C LEU A 143 -9.31 1.18 13.23
N LEU A 144 -10.50 1.45 12.67
CA LEU A 144 -10.99 0.76 11.48
C LEU A 144 -10.08 0.97 10.27
N SER A 145 -9.53 2.18 10.10
CA SER A 145 -8.53 2.45 9.05
C SER A 145 -7.27 1.62 9.24
N PHE A 146 -6.76 1.50 10.47
CA PHE A 146 -5.61 0.65 10.78
C PHE A 146 -5.89 -0.82 10.52
N ILE A 147 -7.03 -1.35 10.97
CA ILE A 147 -7.44 -2.74 10.73
C ILE A 147 -7.48 -3.03 9.23
N ASN A 148 -8.07 -2.13 8.43
CA ASN A 148 -8.15 -2.30 6.98
C ASN A 148 -6.78 -2.25 6.30
N ALA A 149 -5.86 -1.40 6.79
CA ALA A 149 -4.49 -1.36 6.29
C ALA A 149 -3.74 -2.67 6.61
N LEU A 150 -3.88 -3.19 7.84
CA LEU A 150 -3.29 -4.47 8.24
C LEU A 150 -3.86 -5.65 7.45
N LYS A 151 -5.17 -5.69 7.21
CA LYS A 151 -5.81 -6.71 6.35
C LYS A 151 -5.22 -6.72 4.94
N LYS A 152 -5.02 -5.55 4.33
CA LYS A 152 -4.38 -5.44 3.00
C LYS A 152 -2.92 -5.90 3.01
N LYS A 153 -2.17 -5.59 4.07
CA LYS A 153 -0.79 -6.04 4.25
C LYS A 153 -0.73 -7.57 4.36
N ASN A 154 -1.59 -8.16 5.19
CA ASN A 154 -1.70 -9.61 5.33
C ASN A 154 -2.09 -10.28 4.00
N GLU A 155 -3.07 -9.74 3.26
CA GLU A 155 -3.45 -10.28 1.95
C GLU A 155 -2.27 -10.26 0.96
N SER A 156 -1.48 -9.19 0.96
CA SER A 156 -0.28 -9.07 0.13
C SER A 156 0.79 -10.08 0.52
N GLN A 157 1.01 -10.29 1.82
CA GLN A 157 1.94 -11.30 2.34
C GLN A 157 1.49 -12.72 1.97
N LEU A 158 0.20 -13.04 2.10
CA LEU A 158 -0.36 -14.33 1.69
C LEU A 158 -0.15 -14.60 0.20
N LYS A 159 -0.31 -13.59 -0.66
CA LYS A 159 -0.01 -13.71 -2.09
C LYS A 159 1.46 -14.04 -2.34
N THR A 160 2.38 -13.43 -1.58
CA THR A 160 3.82 -13.73 -1.67
C THR A 160 4.13 -15.15 -1.22
N ILE A 161 3.58 -15.58 -0.09
CA ILE A 161 3.73 -16.95 0.43
C ILE A 161 3.24 -17.96 -0.61
N ARG A 162 2.05 -17.76 -1.20
CA ARG A 162 1.52 -18.64 -2.25
C ARG A 162 2.45 -18.72 -3.47
N LYS A 163 3.05 -17.60 -3.89
CA LYS A 163 4.03 -17.58 -5.00
C LYS A 163 5.28 -18.38 -4.65
N GLN A 164 5.79 -18.24 -3.42
CA GLN A 164 6.97 -18.97 -2.95
C GLN A 164 6.69 -20.47 -2.85
N GLN A 165 5.54 -20.88 -2.31
CA GLN A 165 5.10 -22.28 -2.26
C GLN A 165 5.05 -22.91 -3.66
N LYS A 166 4.48 -22.22 -4.65
CA LYS A 166 4.48 -22.70 -6.04
C LYS A 166 5.89 -22.87 -6.62
N LYS A 167 6.81 -21.95 -6.31
CA LYS A 167 8.22 -22.06 -6.73
C LYS A 167 8.89 -23.29 -6.11
N LEU A 168 8.67 -23.53 -4.81
CA LEU A 168 9.22 -24.69 -4.10
C LEU A 168 8.67 -26.00 -4.69
N GLN A 169 7.37 -26.08 -4.95
CA GLN A 169 6.76 -27.24 -5.63
C GLN A 169 7.34 -27.49 -7.01
N PHE A 170 7.58 -26.43 -7.79
CA PHE A 170 8.20 -26.58 -9.10
C PHE A 170 9.65 -27.09 -9.00
N ILE A 171 10.42 -26.56 -8.05
CA ILE A 171 11.80 -27.01 -7.80
C ILE A 171 11.83 -28.48 -7.39
N SER A 172 10.94 -28.91 -6.49
CA SER A 172 10.87 -30.31 -6.04
C SER A 172 10.47 -31.29 -7.15
N LEU A 173 9.55 -30.88 -8.05
CA LEU A 173 9.19 -31.66 -9.24
C LEU A 173 10.37 -31.76 -10.22
N LYS A 174 11.15 -30.68 -10.38
CA LYS A 174 12.32 -30.68 -11.25
C LYS A 174 13.44 -31.57 -10.70
N SER A 175 13.73 -31.51 -9.39
CA SER A 175 14.76 -32.34 -8.77
C SER A 175 14.43 -33.83 -8.85
N SER A 176 13.18 -34.21 -8.54
CA SER A 176 12.72 -35.61 -8.66
C SER A 176 12.83 -36.14 -10.10
N SER A 177 12.45 -35.35 -11.10
CA SER A 177 12.64 -35.73 -12.51
C SER A 177 14.11 -35.94 -12.89
N THR A 178 15.03 -35.09 -12.41
CA THR A 178 16.47 -35.29 -12.65
C THR A 178 17.04 -36.50 -11.92
N ASP A 179 16.52 -36.83 -10.74
CA ASP A 179 16.97 -38.00 -9.97
C ASP A 179 16.49 -39.31 -10.61
N ILE A 180 15.26 -39.35 -11.15
CA ILE A 180 14.74 -40.47 -11.95
C ILE A 180 15.64 -40.70 -13.17
N LEU A 181 16.00 -39.64 -13.90
CA LEU A 181 16.89 -39.76 -15.07
C LEU A 181 18.29 -40.28 -14.70
N LYS A 182 18.82 -39.89 -13.53
CA LYS A 182 20.11 -40.39 -13.03
C LYS A 182 20.04 -41.86 -12.65
N GLN A 183 18.95 -42.30 -12.00
CA GLN A 183 18.74 -43.71 -11.65
C GLN A 183 18.57 -44.58 -12.89
N GLN A 184 17.82 -44.13 -13.91
CA GLN A 184 17.71 -44.83 -15.19
C GLN A 184 19.08 -45.00 -15.87
N LYS A 185 19.90 -43.93 -15.93
CA LYS A 185 21.27 -44.03 -16.49
C LYS A 185 22.21 -44.96 -15.73
N LEU A 186 21.99 -45.17 -14.42
CA LEU A 186 22.77 -46.14 -13.63
C LEU A 186 22.31 -47.57 -13.92
N ASN A 187 21.00 -47.80 -14.05
CA ASN A 187 20.44 -49.11 -14.39
C ASN A 187 20.74 -49.54 -15.84
N ASP A 188 20.76 -48.60 -16.78
CA ASP A 188 21.13 -48.88 -18.18
C ASP A 188 22.63 -49.24 -18.31
N LYS A 189 23.48 -48.68 -17.44
CA LYS A 189 24.91 -49.03 -17.38
C LYS A 189 25.17 -50.38 -16.69
N SER A 190 24.31 -50.84 -15.80
CA SER A 190 24.42 -52.19 -15.21
C SER A 190 23.89 -53.31 -16.10
N THR A 191 23.11 -52.98 -17.14
CA THR A 191 22.52 -53.97 -18.07
C THR A 191 23.37 -54.15 -19.34
N ILE A 192 24.32 -53.26 -19.60
CA ILE A 192 25.38 -53.46 -20.59
C ILE A 192 26.62 -53.97 -19.84
N ILE A 193 26.53 -55.21 -19.34
CA ILE A 193 27.70 -56.09 -19.39
C ILE A 193 27.66 -56.65 -20.81
N PRO A 194 28.48 -56.15 -21.74
CA PRO A 194 28.67 -56.88 -22.97
C PRO A 194 29.32 -58.19 -22.57
N ASN A 195 28.66 -59.31 -22.89
CA ASN A 195 29.29 -60.62 -23.04
C ASN A 195 30.29 -60.57 -24.22
N HIS A 196 31.26 -59.67 -24.15
CA HIS A 196 32.35 -59.50 -25.10
C HIS A 196 33.71 -59.66 -24.41
N LEU A 197 33.72 -60.14 -23.16
CA LEU A 197 34.92 -60.61 -22.46
C LEU A 197 35.47 -61.94 -23.04
N SER A 198 35.25 -62.22 -24.32
CA SER A 198 35.76 -63.42 -25.00
C SER A 198 36.64 -63.12 -26.22
N LEU A 199 36.69 -61.90 -26.80
CA LEU A 199 37.48 -61.70 -28.03
C LEU A 199 38.45 -60.50 -28.07
N CYS A 200 38.37 -59.52 -27.16
CA CYS A 200 39.26 -58.34 -27.22
C CYS A 200 40.44 -58.35 -26.22
N GLN A 201 40.54 -59.33 -25.33
CA GLN A 201 41.70 -59.45 -24.42
C GLN A 201 42.95 -60.08 -25.08
N ALA A 202 42.81 -60.70 -26.27
CA ALA A 202 43.95 -61.28 -26.99
C ALA A 202 44.89 -60.22 -27.59
N ASN A 203 44.39 -59.06 -28.00
CA ASN A 203 45.20 -58.05 -28.71
C ASN A 203 45.87 -57.00 -27.82
N ARG A 204 45.48 -56.85 -26.55
CA ARG A 204 46.18 -55.93 -25.61
C ARG A 204 47.36 -56.59 -24.92
N ARG A 205 47.34 -57.91 -24.70
CA ARG A 205 48.50 -58.64 -24.15
C ARG A 205 49.68 -58.67 -25.12
N SER A 206 49.45 -58.71 -26.45
CA SER A 206 50.54 -58.74 -27.44
C SER A 206 51.31 -57.41 -27.56
N LYS A 207 50.61 -56.26 -27.42
CA LYS A 207 51.26 -54.93 -27.45
C LYS A 207 52.05 -54.61 -26.19
N ILE A 208 51.59 -55.05 -25.02
CA ILE A 208 52.31 -54.84 -23.75
C ILE A 208 53.56 -55.74 -23.70
N ASN A 209 53.48 -57.00 -24.17
CA ASN A 209 54.65 -57.88 -24.22
C ASN A 209 55.75 -57.40 -25.20
N LYS A 210 55.38 -56.77 -26.34
CA LYS A 210 56.35 -56.14 -27.26
C LYS A 210 57.05 -54.91 -26.68
N ILE A 211 56.38 -54.15 -25.82
CA ILE A 211 57.00 -53.00 -25.15
C ILE A 211 57.95 -53.49 -24.05
N ILE A 212 57.57 -54.53 -23.29
CA ILE A 212 58.43 -55.11 -22.25
C ILE A 212 59.70 -55.75 -22.85
N SER A 213 59.61 -56.47 -24.00
CA SER A 213 60.82 -57.03 -24.64
C SER A 213 61.78 -55.97 -25.15
N PHE A 214 61.28 -54.85 -25.65
CA PHE A 214 62.11 -53.73 -26.13
C PHE A 214 62.96 -53.10 -25.02
N TYR A 215 62.40 -52.93 -23.81
CA TYR A 215 63.17 -52.36 -22.68
C TYR A 215 64.04 -53.39 -21.93
N CYS A 216 63.75 -54.69 -22.04
CA CYS A 216 64.59 -55.73 -21.43
C CYS A 216 65.85 -56.06 -22.24
N GLU A 217 65.87 -55.85 -23.57
CA GLU A 217 67.05 -56.10 -24.40
C GLU A 217 68.13 -55.01 -24.25
N ASP A 218 67.75 -53.74 -24.07
CA ASP A 218 68.70 -52.64 -23.86
C ASP A 218 69.40 -52.72 -22.48
N SER A 219 68.74 -53.28 -21.47
CA SER A 219 69.30 -53.40 -20.10
C SER A 219 70.43 -54.45 -19.98
N ASN A 220 70.55 -55.37 -20.95
CA ASN A 220 71.59 -56.41 -20.96
C ASN A 220 72.81 -56.04 -21.83
N ARG A 221 72.76 -54.93 -22.58
CA ARG A 221 73.89 -54.50 -23.42
C ARG A 221 74.96 -53.72 -22.65
N GLU A 222 74.62 -53.13 -21.50
CA GLU A 222 75.57 -52.37 -20.66
C GLU A 222 76.25 -53.19 -19.56
N ARG A 223 75.89 -54.47 -19.37
CA ARG A 223 76.52 -55.34 -18.34
C ARG A 223 77.48 -56.40 -18.92
N GLY A 224 77.88 -56.27 -20.17
CA GLY A 224 78.75 -57.22 -20.87
C GLY A 224 80.06 -56.63 -21.40
N ALA A 225 80.54 -55.53 -20.82
CA ALA A 225 81.82 -54.94 -21.19
C ALA A 225 82.54 -54.30 -19.99
N VAL A 226 82.88 -55.12 -18.99
CA VAL A 226 84.17 -55.14 -18.25
C VAL A 226 84.32 -56.53 -17.64
#